data_AF-A0AAV8Z3E7-F1
#
_entry.id   AF-A0AAV8Z3E7-F1
#
_cell.length_a   1.000
_cell.length_b   1.000
_cell.length_c   1.000
_cell.angle_alpha   90.00
_cell.angle_beta   90.00
_cell.angle_gamma   90.00
#
_symmetry.space_group_name_H-M   'P 1'
#
loop_
_entity.id
_entity.type
_entity.pdbx_description
1 polymer ?
#
loop_
_entity_poly.entity_id
_entity_poly.type
_entity_poly.pdbx_seq_one_letter_code
_entity_poly.pdbx_strand_id
1 'polypeptide(L)'
;MNELQEENGSDYLPPNLCLEICISGFEEVLEQLTILSKMYSWPDLDQINVTYKTVKERFSESAVQTTERQMNNVLIFKNKCAFITAVFKTAVEELRENGSYNELLNIINVFKMTKYDEEKLKEDTLRKQAELKKFQNIFQEDTQFYHRKIEECMADTGKIKDEIEDFKIVSEIKLNYVRKWDNSKIEMNETLLSKNEQEKMDKIKKIDTDIYKEVRVHQEILAAFQQMQQDLEFEIDRWKIKYNNDLTELDKKINQLKEEQGKQEDKTRKLKEVYSNRQKQIDSFKEYKIKQQEMKLDMEQRSKAVTKIQAWWRGTMVLKGFGKFRKKKDKKGKKRVLN
;
A
#
# COMPACT_ATOMS: atom_id res chain seq x y z
N MET A 1 116.64 3.15 38.44
CA MET A 1 117.12 4.50 38.10
C MET A 1 116.23 5.50 38.83
N ASN A 2 116.54 6.10 39.97
CA ASN A 2 117.69 6.23 40.87
C ASN A 2 117.01 6.39 42.26
N GLU A 3 117.21 5.56 43.28
CA GLU A 3 118.41 5.50 44.14
C GLU A 3 119.31 6.72 44.04
N LEU A 4 119.00 7.73 44.87
CA LEU A 4 119.99 8.58 45.49
C LEU A 4 119.62 8.72 46.97
N GLN A 5 120.33 7.94 47.77
CA GLN A 5 120.55 8.19 49.19
C GLN A 5 121.36 9.49 49.37
N GLU A 6 121.33 9.97 50.62
CA GLU A 6 122.32 10.86 51.22
C GLU A 6 122.29 12.32 50.76
N GLU A 7 121.70 13.17 51.60
CA GLU A 7 122.52 14.11 52.35
C GLU A 7 121.86 14.41 53.70
N ASN A 8 122.48 13.89 54.76
CA ASN A 8 122.27 14.32 56.13
C ASN A 8 122.72 15.78 56.27
N GLY A 9 121.83 16.71 55.93
CA GLY A 9 121.90 18.11 56.35
C GLY A 9 121.29 18.25 57.74
N SER A 10 122.00 17.71 58.73
CA SER A 10 121.75 17.86 60.16
C SER A 10 121.99 19.32 60.57
N ASP A 11 121.10 20.23 60.16
CA ASP A 11 120.94 21.53 60.83
C ASP A 11 120.13 21.29 62.10
N TYR A 12 120.76 20.64 63.08
CA TYR A 12 120.30 20.70 64.47
C TYR A 12 120.53 22.13 64.97
N LEU A 13 119.65 23.03 64.55
CA LEU A 13 119.32 24.19 65.35
C LEU A 13 118.91 23.66 66.74
N PRO A 14 119.46 24.24 67.84
CA PRO A 14 119.05 23.86 69.18
C PRO A 14 117.52 23.85 69.25
N PRO A 15 116.86 22.88 69.92
CA PRO A 15 115.41 22.84 70.04
C PRO A 15 114.81 24.18 70.52
N ASN A 16 115.60 24.95 71.27
CA ASN A 16 115.27 26.27 71.79
C ASN A 16 115.42 27.42 70.78
N LEU A 17 116.28 27.31 69.75
CA LEU A 17 116.51 28.40 68.79
C LEU A 17 115.40 28.49 67.73
N CYS A 18 114.92 27.34 67.24
CA CYS A 18 113.75 27.32 66.36
C CYS A 18 112.49 27.81 67.10
N LEU A 19 112.38 27.50 68.39
CA LEU A 19 111.28 27.96 69.23
C LEU A 19 111.36 29.46 69.47
N GLU A 20 112.54 30.01 69.75
CA GLU A 20 112.76 31.46 69.86
C GLU A 20 112.53 32.21 68.55
N ILE A 21 112.93 31.67 67.40
CA ILE A 21 112.67 32.28 66.08
C ILE A 21 111.17 32.25 65.74
N CYS A 22 110.48 31.16 66.07
CA CYS A 22 109.02 31.08 65.91
C CYS A 22 108.31 32.05 66.85
N ILE A 23 108.74 32.16 68.11
CA ILE A 23 108.19 33.12 69.07
C ILE A 23 108.45 34.55 68.58
N SER A 24 109.67 34.89 68.13
CA SER A 24 109.97 36.24 67.62
C SER A 24 109.19 36.56 66.35
N GLY A 25 109.03 35.59 65.45
CA GLY A 25 108.23 35.75 64.23
C GLY A 25 106.73 35.92 64.51
N PHE A 26 106.19 35.18 65.49
CA PHE A 26 104.80 35.35 65.90
C PHE A 26 104.58 36.64 66.72
N GLU A 27 105.54 37.04 67.55
CA GLU A 27 105.54 38.32 68.27
C GLU A 27 105.61 39.49 67.29
N GLU A 28 106.43 39.44 66.24
CA GLU A 28 106.50 40.47 65.20
C GLU A 28 105.17 40.57 64.42
N VAL A 29 104.55 39.43 64.10
CA VAL A 29 103.22 39.40 63.47
C VAL A 29 102.14 39.92 64.43
N LEU A 30 102.22 39.63 65.72
CA LEU A 30 101.33 40.20 66.74
C LEU A 30 101.54 41.70 66.93
N GLU A 31 102.78 42.20 66.86
CA GLU A 31 103.09 43.62 66.87
C GLU A 31 102.49 44.32 65.64
N GLN A 32 102.65 43.73 64.46
CA GLN A 32 102.03 44.25 63.24
C GLN A 32 100.50 44.20 63.30
N LEU A 33 99.92 43.13 63.86
CA LEU A 33 98.47 43.00 64.06
C LEU A 33 97.93 43.93 65.16
N THR A 34 98.71 44.23 66.21
CA THR A 34 98.32 45.20 67.24
C THR A 34 98.46 46.64 66.76
N ILE A 35 99.41 46.94 65.87
CA ILE A 35 99.46 48.21 65.14
C ILE A 35 98.22 48.36 64.25
N LEU A 36 97.88 47.33 63.47
CA LEU A 36 96.67 47.30 62.63
C LEU A 36 95.39 47.37 63.48
N SER A 37 95.38 46.75 64.66
CA SER A 37 94.30 46.83 65.65
C SER A 37 94.08 48.26 66.13
N LYS A 38 95.16 48.96 66.50
CA LYS A 38 95.11 50.37 66.92
C LYS A 38 94.64 51.30 65.79
N MET A 39 94.99 51.00 64.53
CA MET A 39 94.59 51.80 63.38
C MET A 39 93.12 51.60 62.96
N TYR A 40 92.58 50.38 63.06
CA TYR A 40 91.24 50.04 62.56
C TYR A 40 90.21 49.72 63.65
N SER A 41 90.62 49.75 64.92
CA SER A 41 89.80 49.55 66.13
C SER A 41 88.90 48.32 66.02
N TRP A 42 89.49 47.13 65.92
CA TRP A 42 88.77 45.86 66.00
C TRP A 42 88.76 45.32 67.44
N PRO A 43 87.69 44.63 67.88
CA PRO A 43 87.50 44.21 69.27
C PRO A 43 88.51 43.13 69.70
N ASP A 44 89.01 43.20 70.94
CA ASP A 44 89.86 42.15 71.53
C ASP A 44 88.95 40.99 71.99
N LEU A 45 89.30 39.77 71.58
CA LEU A 45 88.55 38.56 71.93
C LEU A 45 89.37 37.77 72.95
N ASP A 46 88.96 37.82 74.21
CA ASP A 46 89.72 37.22 75.32
C ASP A 46 89.61 35.68 75.40
N GLN A 47 88.72 35.05 74.63
CA GLN A 47 88.63 33.58 74.56
C GLN A 47 88.18 33.10 73.18
N ILE A 48 88.92 32.14 72.63
CA ILE A 48 88.62 31.52 71.35
C ILE A 48 88.18 30.08 71.61
N ASN A 49 86.88 29.83 71.59
CA ASN A 49 86.34 28.47 71.72
C ASN A 49 85.98 27.93 70.33
N VAL A 50 86.97 27.34 69.64
CA VAL A 50 86.78 26.77 68.29
C VAL A 50 86.51 25.27 68.40
N THR A 51 85.26 24.93 68.66
CA THR A 51 84.80 23.54 68.52
C THR A 51 84.28 23.31 67.10
N TYR A 52 84.67 22.19 66.49
CA TYR A 52 84.12 21.80 65.19
C TYR A 52 82.62 21.54 65.33
N LYS A 53 81.81 22.31 64.58
CA LYS A 53 80.38 22.07 64.39
C LYS A 53 80.16 21.53 62.98
N THR A 54 79.43 20.42 62.87
CA THR A 54 79.06 19.85 61.56
C THR A 54 78.10 20.78 60.81
N VAL A 55 78.05 20.65 59.48
CA VAL A 55 77.12 21.46 58.63
C VAL A 55 75.68 21.38 59.12
N LYS A 56 75.22 20.21 59.57
CA LYS A 56 73.87 20.06 60.11
C LYS A 56 73.65 20.89 61.36
N GLU A 57 74.61 20.94 62.29
CA GLU A 57 74.51 21.69 63.54
C GLU A 57 74.60 23.21 63.34
N ARG A 58 75.38 23.68 62.36
CA ARG A 58 75.46 25.13 62.04
C ARG A 58 74.17 25.70 61.48
N PHE A 59 73.49 24.91 60.67
CA PHE A 59 72.26 25.35 59.99
C PHE A 59 70.98 24.84 60.67
N SER A 60 71.07 24.00 61.71
CA SER A 60 69.90 23.58 62.52
C SER A 60 69.48 24.60 63.58
N GLU A 61 70.40 25.41 64.11
CA GLU A 61 70.09 26.41 65.15
C GLU A 61 69.80 27.82 64.61
N SER A 62 69.84 28.03 63.30
CA SER A 62 69.48 29.32 62.68
C SER A 62 68.74 29.16 61.37
N ALA A 63 67.65 28.39 61.40
CA ALA A 63 66.62 28.54 60.38
C ALA A 63 65.86 29.85 60.64
N VAL A 64 65.78 30.68 59.61
CA VAL A 64 65.00 31.93 59.54
C VAL A 64 65.67 33.15 60.18
N GLN A 65 66.76 33.60 59.57
CA GLN A 65 66.96 35.02 59.33
C GLN A 65 67.65 35.19 57.98
N THR A 66 66.81 35.34 56.95
CA THR A 66 67.19 35.92 55.68
C THR A 66 67.57 37.38 55.93
N THR A 67 68.81 37.61 56.35
CA THR A 67 69.41 38.95 56.45
C THR A 67 70.75 38.95 55.74
N GLU A 68 70.70 38.72 54.44
CA GLU A 68 71.75 39.19 53.53
C GLU A 68 71.17 40.25 52.62
N ARG A 69 71.41 41.50 52.99
CA ARG A 69 72.02 42.46 52.06
C ARG A 69 72.66 43.55 52.89
N GLN A 70 74.00 43.56 52.84
CA GLN A 70 74.91 44.56 53.40
C GLN A 70 75.26 44.42 54.90
N MET A 71 75.72 43.24 55.34
CA MET A 71 76.74 43.25 56.40
C MET A 71 78.01 43.85 55.81
N ASN A 72 78.45 45.00 56.34
CA ASN A 72 79.65 45.71 55.89
C ASN A 72 80.83 44.74 55.78
N ASN A 73 81.43 44.61 54.58
CA ASN A 73 82.67 43.84 54.38
C ASN A 73 83.75 44.24 55.41
N VAL A 74 83.72 45.50 55.86
CA VAL A 74 84.54 46.05 56.93
C VAL A 74 84.29 45.38 58.28
N LEU A 75 83.04 45.06 58.65
CA LEU A 75 82.72 44.41 59.93
C LEU A 75 83.13 42.92 59.93
N ILE A 76 82.92 42.23 58.80
CA ILE A 76 83.39 40.85 58.60
C ILE A 76 84.92 40.80 58.64
N PHE A 77 85.59 41.76 58.01
CA PHE A 77 87.05 41.88 58.03
C PHE A 77 87.56 42.14 59.45
N LYS A 78 86.99 43.11 60.16
CA LYS A 78 87.34 43.42 61.56
C LYS A 78 87.20 42.21 62.48
N ASN A 79 86.11 41.45 62.37
CA ASN A 79 85.88 40.26 63.20
C ASN A 79 86.85 39.12 62.86
N LYS A 80 87.17 38.92 61.56
CA LYS A 80 88.18 37.93 61.15
C LYS A 80 89.58 38.29 61.66
N CYS A 81 89.94 39.56 61.64
CA CYS A 81 91.24 40.00 62.12
C CYS A 81 91.34 40.02 63.65
N ALA A 82 90.26 40.31 64.38
CA ALA A 82 90.16 40.11 65.82
C ALA A 82 90.37 38.63 66.19
N PHE A 83 89.72 37.72 65.46
CA PHE A 83 89.90 36.28 65.63
C PHE A 83 91.34 35.83 65.35
N ILE A 84 91.96 36.30 64.25
CA ILE A 84 93.36 36.01 63.93
C ILE A 84 94.28 36.54 65.04
N THR A 85 94.08 37.77 65.51
CA THR A 85 94.89 38.36 66.58
C THR A 85 94.81 37.53 67.86
N ALA A 86 93.61 37.09 68.24
CA ALA A 86 93.43 36.22 69.39
C ALA A 86 94.09 34.84 69.18
N VAL A 87 93.98 34.23 67.99
CA VAL A 87 94.55 32.90 67.70
C VAL A 87 96.07 32.93 67.79
N PHE A 88 96.67 34.01 67.27
CA PHE A 88 98.12 34.22 67.35
C PHE A 88 98.57 34.55 68.78
N LYS A 89 97.78 35.30 69.58
CA LYS A 89 98.06 35.53 71.01
C LYS A 89 98.08 34.21 71.80
N THR A 90 97.04 33.39 71.66
CA THR A 90 96.96 32.08 72.32
C THR A 90 98.07 31.12 71.86
N ALA A 91 98.43 31.14 70.57
CA ALA A 91 99.55 30.33 70.05
C ALA A 91 100.91 30.77 70.60
N VAL A 92 101.14 32.07 70.80
CA VAL A 92 102.37 32.60 71.42
C VAL A 92 102.44 32.27 72.91
N GLU A 93 101.31 32.34 73.62
CA GLU A 93 101.20 31.93 75.02
C GLU A 93 101.48 30.42 75.19
N GLU A 94 100.93 29.56 74.31
CA GLU A 94 101.19 28.12 74.33
C GLU A 94 102.63 27.74 73.97
N LEU A 95 103.24 28.46 73.04
CA LEU A 95 104.65 28.28 72.67
C LEU A 95 105.59 28.71 73.80
N ARG A 96 105.22 29.75 74.58
CA ARG A 96 105.99 30.21 75.76
C ARG A 96 105.90 29.25 76.94
N GLU A 97 104.71 28.69 77.21
CA GLU A 97 104.47 27.92 78.43
C GLU A 97 104.74 26.43 78.27
N ASN A 98 104.39 25.83 77.11
CA ASN A 98 104.38 24.38 76.92
C ASN A 98 105.22 23.91 75.72
N GLY A 99 105.81 24.82 74.94
CA GLY A 99 106.60 24.49 73.74
C GLY A 99 105.81 23.74 72.66
N SER A 100 104.48 23.86 72.67
CA SER A 100 103.56 23.11 71.81
C SER A 100 102.58 24.06 71.11
N TYR A 101 102.05 23.64 69.95
CA TYR A 101 101.16 24.44 69.10
C TYR A 101 99.85 23.69 68.78
N ASN A 102 99.41 22.83 69.70
CA ASN A 102 98.29 21.92 69.51
C ASN A 102 96.94 22.65 69.34
N GLU A 103 96.72 23.77 70.02
CA GLU A 103 95.47 24.54 69.91
C GLU A 103 95.35 25.21 68.54
N LEU A 104 96.45 25.79 68.04
CA LEU A 104 96.53 26.30 66.67
C LEU A 104 96.31 25.18 65.64
N LEU A 105 96.90 24.01 65.87
CA LEU A 105 96.71 22.84 64.99
C LEU A 105 95.25 22.34 65.01
N ASN A 106 94.60 22.33 66.18
CA ASN A 106 93.18 22.03 66.32
C ASN A 106 92.34 23.05 65.57
N ILE A 107 92.58 24.36 65.75
CA ILE A 107 91.86 25.44 65.05
C ILE A 107 92.02 25.30 63.53
N ILE A 108 93.23 25.02 63.04
CA ILE A 108 93.52 24.79 61.62
C ILE A 108 92.79 23.53 61.12
N ASN A 109 92.78 22.44 61.88
CA ASN A 109 92.08 21.21 61.52
C ASN A 109 90.57 21.41 61.49
N VAL A 110 90.01 22.13 62.46
CA VAL A 110 88.60 22.54 62.46
C VAL A 110 88.30 23.37 61.22
N PHE A 111 89.17 24.31 60.84
CA PHE A 111 88.99 25.13 59.65
C PHE A 111 89.09 24.31 58.35
N LYS A 112 90.02 23.35 58.27
CA LYS A 112 90.13 22.42 57.14
C LYS A 112 88.88 21.55 56.98
N MET A 113 88.40 20.94 58.07
CA MET A 113 87.18 20.13 58.05
C MET A 113 85.96 20.97 57.69
N THR A 114 85.88 22.19 58.23
CA THR A 114 84.85 23.18 57.89
C THR A 114 84.84 23.51 56.39
N LYS A 115 86.03 23.76 55.82
CA LYS A 115 86.18 24.09 54.40
C LYS A 115 85.76 22.93 53.50
N TYR A 116 86.16 21.71 53.86
CA TYR A 116 85.76 20.49 53.15
C TYR A 116 84.25 20.27 53.18
N ASP A 117 83.61 20.47 54.34
CA ASP A 117 82.17 20.36 54.52
C ASP A 117 81.40 21.45 53.73
N GLU A 118 81.91 22.69 53.68
CA GLU A 118 81.38 23.77 52.84
C GLU A 118 81.48 23.42 51.34
N GLU A 119 82.60 22.85 50.92
CA GLU A 119 82.83 22.47 49.52
C GLU A 119 81.94 21.31 49.10
N LYS A 120 81.82 20.29 49.93
CA LYS A 120 80.90 19.16 49.73
C LYS A 120 79.44 19.61 49.68
N LEU A 121 79.03 20.54 50.54
CA LEU A 121 77.68 21.10 50.50
C LEU A 121 77.43 21.90 49.21
N LYS A 122 78.41 22.66 48.73
CA LYS A 122 78.32 23.35 47.44
C LYS A 122 78.17 22.35 46.29
N GLU A 123 78.93 21.27 46.31
CA GLU A 123 78.83 20.22 45.30
C GLU A 123 77.45 19.52 45.32
N ASP A 124 76.95 19.15 46.51
CA ASP A 124 75.63 18.54 46.68
C ASP A 124 74.49 19.48 46.28
N THR A 125 74.60 20.78 46.57
CA THR A 125 73.59 21.77 46.15
C THR A 125 73.60 21.99 44.65
N LEU A 126 74.77 22.06 44.02
CA LEU A 126 74.89 22.13 42.57
C LEU A 126 74.30 20.87 41.90
N ARG A 127 74.60 19.69 42.45
CA ARG A 127 74.06 18.42 41.96
C ARG A 127 72.53 18.39 42.05
N LYS A 128 71.97 18.72 43.22
CA LYS A 128 70.51 18.78 43.43
C LYS A 128 69.86 19.82 42.53
N GLN A 129 70.49 20.97 42.32
CA GLN A 129 69.99 21.99 41.41
C GLN A 129 69.98 21.49 39.96
N ALA A 130 71.00 20.75 39.54
CA ALA A 130 71.04 20.13 38.23
C ALA A 130 69.95 19.06 38.06
N GLU A 131 69.72 18.23 39.08
CA GLU A 131 68.63 17.23 39.09
C GLU A 131 67.26 17.92 39.04
N LEU A 132 67.03 18.97 39.84
CA LEU A 132 65.79 19.76 39.79
C LEU A 132 65.54 20.38 38.42
N LYS A 133 66.58 20.93 37.77
CA LYS A 133 66.47 21.45 36.40
C LYS A 133 66.09 20.34 35.41
N LYS A 134 66.66 19.15 35.54
CA LYS A 134 66.29 17.99 34.70
C LYS A 134 64.82 17.62 34.90
N PHE A 135 64.37 17.51 36.15
CA PHE A 135 62.97 17.21 36.45
C PHE A 135 62.02 18.30 35.94
N GLN A 136 62.40 19.58 36.06
CA GLN A 136 61.62 20.68 35.54
C GLN A 136 61.51 20.63 34.01
N ASN A 137 62.60 20.31 33.31
CA ASN A 137 62.57 20.15 31.85
C ASN A 137 61.68 18.98 31.44
N ILE A 138 61.81 17.82 32.09
CA ILE A 138 60.95 16.64 31.82
C ILE A 138 59.47 17.01 32.04
N PHE A 139 59.16 17.70 33.15
CA PHE A 139 57.79 18.10 33.43
C PHE A 139 57.24 19.10 32.39
N GLN A 140 58.08 20.01 31.90
CA GLN A 140 57.70 20.93 30.83
C GLN A 140 57.47 20.20 29.50
N GLU A 141 58.34 19.25 29.15
CA GLU A 141 58.22 18.42 27.95
C GLU A 141 56.94 17.56 27.99
N ASP A 142 56.68 16.88 29.11
CA ASP A 142 55.47 16.09 29.33
C ASP A 142 54.22 16.96 29.24
N THR A 143 54.23 18.13 29.88
CA THR A 143 53.10 19.08 29.83
C THR A 143 52.81 19.51 28.39
N GLN A 144 53.86 19.83 27.61
CA GLN A 144 53.70 20.19 26.19
C GLN A 144 53.21 19.01 25.35
N PHE A 145 53.71 17.79 25.62
CA PHE A 145 53.28 16.59 24.92
C PHE A 145 51.79 16.32 25.12
N TYR A 146 51.33 16.34 26.38
CA TYR A 146 49.91 16.14 26.67
C TYR A 146 49.04 17.28 26.14
N HIS A 147 49.52 18.53 26.15
CA HIS A 147 48.80 19.64 25.53
C HIS A 147 48.57 19.42 24.03
N ARG A 148 49.63 19.05 23.29
CA ARG A 148 49.51 18.72 21.85
C ARG A 148 48.57 17.54 21.61
N LYS A 149 48.62 16.51 22.47
CA LYS A 149 47.71 15.35 22.35
C LYS A 149 46.25 15.74 22.60
N ILE A 150 46.00 16.63 23.55
CA ILE A 150 44.65 17.18 23.77
C ILE A 150 44.19 17.97 22.55
N GLU A 151 45.04 18.83 21.98
CA GLU A 151 44.73 19.61 20.77
C GLU A 151 44.42 18.70 19.56
N GLU A 152 45.21 17.64 19.35
CA GLU A 152 44.99 16.64 18.31
C GLU A 152 43.65 15.92 18.50
N CYS A 153 43.38 15.41 19.71
CA CYS A 153 42.11 14.78 20.06
C CYS A 153 40.92 15.75 19.89
N MET A 154 41.08 17.03 20.23
CA MET A 154 40.06 18.05 20.03
C MET A 154 39.78 18.31 18.55
N ALA A 155 40.83 18.37 17.72
CA ALA A 155 40.68 18.55 16.28
C ALA A 155 39.95 17.37 15.64
N ASP A 156 40.30 16.13 16.01
CA ASP A 156 39.63 14.94 15.51
C ASP A 156 38.19 14.80 16.02
N THR A 157 37.94 15.18 17.27
CA THR A 157 36.57 15.28 17.80
C THR A 157 35.74 16.29 17.01
N GLY A 158 36.34 17.41 16.60
CA GLY A 158 35.71 18.40 15.73
C GLY A 158 35.33 17.82 14.37
N LYS A 159 36.28 17.17 13.68
CA LYS A 159 36.01 16.54 12.37
C LYS A 159 34.91 15.49 12.45
N ILE A 160 34.97 14.59 13.44
CA ILE A 160 33.96 13.54 13.61
C ILE A 160 32.60 14.15 13.90
N LYS A 161 32.54 15.24 14.67
CA LYS A 161 31.29 15.95 14.94
C LYS A 161 30.70 16.55 13.66
N ASP A 162 31.53 17.19 12.84
CA ASP A 162 31.10 17.78 11.57
C ASP A 162 30.61 16.69 10.60
N GLU A 163 31.33 15.57 10.50
CA GLU A 163 30.91 14.41 9.69
C GLU A 163 29.56 13.82 10.14
N ILE A 164 29.31 13.75 11.45
CA ILE A 164 28.02 13.29 11.99
C ILE A 164 26.90 14.28 11.65
N GLU A 165 27.17 15.58 11.75
CA GLU A 165 26.19 16.62 11.42
C GLU A 165 25.85 16.62 9.93
N ASP A 166 26.85 16.52 9.06
CA ASP A 166 26.69 16.36 7.62
C ASP A 166 25.90 15.09 7.28
N PHE A 167 26.24 13.96 7.89
CA PHE A 167 25.51 12.71 7.70
C PHE A 167 24.04 12.84 8.11
N LYS A 168 23.77 13.51 9.24
CA LYS A 168 22.40 13.75 9.73
C LYS A 168 21.60 14.60 8.75
N ILE A 169 22.17 15.70 8.27
CA ILE A 169 21.51 16.58 7.28
C ILE A 169 21.23 15.82 5.99
N VAL A 170 22.22 15.10 5.46
CA VAL A 170 22.07 14.30 4.23
C VAL A 170 21.02 13.21 4.41
N SER A 171 21.01 12.53 5.56
CA SER A 171 20.02 11.50 5.89
C SER A 171 18.60 12.07 5.94
N GLU A 172 18.42 13.23 6.56
CA GLU A 172 17.12 13.91 6.64
C GLU A 172 16.61 14.35 5.25
N ILE A 173 17.50 14.88 4.40
CA ILE A 173 17.16 15.24 3.02
C ILE A 173 16.73 14.00 2.23
N LYS A 174 17.49 12.89 2.34
CA LYS A 174 17.16 11.61 1.69
C LYS A 174 15.82 11.07 2.17
N LEU A 175 15.56 11.09 3.47
CA LEU A 175 14.29 10.64 4.05
C LEU A 175 13.12 11.48 3.55
N ASN A 176 13.28 12.80 3.52
CA ASN A 176 12.26 13.72 3.01
C ASN A 176 12.01 13.50 1.51
N TYR A 177 13.06 13.23 0.72
CA TYR A 177 12.92 12.89 -0.69
C TYR A 177 12.13 11.59 -0.88
N VAL A 178 12.51 10.52 -0.19
CA VAL A 178 11.81 9.21 -0.26
C VAL A 178 10.35 9.38 0.14
N ARG A 179 10.06 10.08 1.25
CA ARG A 179 8.68 10.34 1.69
C ARG A 179 7.87 11.10 0.64
N LYS A 180 8.44 12.15 0.02
CA LYS A 180 7.76 12.89 -1.05
C LYS A 180 7.51 12.02 -2.27
N TRP A 181 8.51 11.22 -2.67
CA TRP A 181 8.38 10.31 -3.80
C TRP A 181 7.32 9.23 -3.58
N ASP A 182 7.29 8.63 -2.38
CA ASP A 182 6.27 7.66 -1.99
C ASP A 182 4.87 8.30 -1.99
N ASN A 183 4.73 9.50 -1.41
CA ASN A 183 3.46 10.22 -1.42
C ASN A 183 2.99 10.53 -2.85
N SER A 184 3.87 11.04 -3.72
CA SER A 184 3.51 11.28 -5.13
C SER A 184 3.13 10.00 -5.87
N LYS A 185 3.75 8.86 -5.55
CA LYS A 185 3.35 7.56 -6.11
C LYS A 185 1.96 7.14 -5.62
N ILE A 186 1.66 7.34 -4.34
CA ILE A 186 0.35 7.05 -3.77
C ILE A 186 -0.70 7.93 -4.46
N GLU A 187 -0.51 9.24 -4.54
CA GLU A 187 -1.42 10.18 -5.21
C GLU A 187 -1.64 9.81 -6.70
N MET A 188 -0.57 9.48 -7.41
CA MET A 188 -0.67 9.03 -8.81
C MET A 188 -1.47 7.73 -8.94
N ASN A 189 -1.25 6.77 -8.04
CA ASN A 189 -1.99 5.51 -8.07
C ASN A 189 -3.46 5.73 -7.70
N GLU A 190 -3.75 6.53 -6.68
CA GLU A 190 -5.12 6.87 -6.28
C GLU A 190 -5.89 7.55 -7.42
N THR A 191 -5.28 8.52 -8.10
CA THR A 191 -5.89 9.18 -9.25
C THR A 191 -6.12 8.23 -10.43
N LEU A 192 -5.17 7.34 -10.72
CA LEU A 192 -5.32 6.33 -11.78
C LEU A 192 -6.43 5.32 -11.45
N LEU A 193 -6.47 4.84 -10.21
CA LEU A 193 -7.48 3.91 -9.73
C LEU A 193 -8.87 4.55 -9.76
N SER A 194 -9.00 5.78 -9.24
CA SER A 194 -10.26 6.54 -9.25
C SER A 194 -10.77 6.76 -10.67
N LYS A 195 -9.88 7.10 -11.62
CA LYS A 195 -10.26 7.24 -13.03
C LYS A 195 -10.76 5.93 -13.63
N ASN A 196 -10.04 4.83 -13.41
CA ASN A 196 -10.44 3.52 -13.91
C ASN A 196 -11.77 3.07 -13.29
N GLU A 197 -11.95 3.26 -11.99
CA GLU A 197 -13.21 2.98 -11.30
C GLU A 197 -14.35 3.79 -11.90
N GLN A 198 -14.16 5.10 -12.10
CA GLN A 198 -15.17 5.95 -12.74
C GLN A 198 -15.52 5.47 -14.16
N GLU A 199 -14.53 5.11 -14.98
CA GLU A 199 -14.76 4.55 -16.32
C GLU A 199 -15.56 3.25 -16.28
N LYS A 200 -15.35 2.40 -15.27
CA LYS A 200 -16.12 1.16 -15.07
C LYS A 200 -17.53 1.48 -14.60
N MET A 201 -17.70 2.42 -13.67
CA MET A 201 -19.01 2.87 -13.20
C MET A 201 -19.86 3.48 -14.32
N ASP A 202 -19.25 4.26 -15.21
CA ASP A 202 -19.94 4.83 -16.36
C ASP A 202 -20.37 3.76 -17.36
N LYS A 203 -19.54 2.70 -17.54
CA LYS A 203 -19.93 1.52 -18.35
C LYS A 203 -21.09 0.77 -17.72
N ILE A 204 -21.09 0.56 -16.41
CA ILE A 204 -22.20 -0.09 -15.69
C ILE A 204 -23.47 0.72 -15.88
N LYS A 205 -23.45 2.03 -15.63
CA LYS A 205 -24.61 2.91 -15.84
C LYS A 205 -25.12 2.85 -17.27
N LYS A 206 -24.23 2.84 -18.26
CA LYS A 206 -24.62 2.71 -19.67
C LYS A 206 -25.33 1.38 -19.93
N ILE A 207 -24.76 0.27 -19.47
CA ILE A 207 -25.36 -1.06 -19.60
C ILE A 207 -26.74 -1.09 -18.91
N ASP A 208 -26.86 -0.56 -17.71
CA ASP A 208 -28.14 -0.49 -16.99
C ASP A 208 -29.18 0.29 -17.80
N THR A 209 -28.81 1.46 -18.35
CA THR A 209 -29.74 2.23 -19.20
C THR A 209 -30.14 1.49 -20.47
N ASP A 210 -29.23 0.71 -21.05
CA ASP A 210 -29.52 -0.09 -22.25
C ASP A 210 -30.42 -1.28 -21.91
N ILE A 211 -30.23 -1.93 -20.74
CA ILE A 211 -31.15 -2.95 -20.22
C ILE A 211 -32.55 -2.36 -20.00
N TYR A 212 -32.68 -1.18 -19.39
CA TYR A 212 -33.99 -0.55 -19.20
C TYR A 212 -34.70 -0.25 -20.53
N LYS A 213 -33.95 0.20 -21.55
CA LYS A 213 -34.51 0.41 -22.89
C LYS A 213 -34.96 -0.92 -23.51
N GLU A 214 -34.14 -1.97 -23.41
CA GLU A 214 -34.47 -3.29 -23.96
C GLU A 214 -35.74 -3.86 -23.31
N VAL A 215 -35.85 -3.78 -21.98
CA VAL A 215 -37.04 -4.20 -21.24
C VAL A 215 -38.28 -3.41 -21.69
N ARG A 216 -38.16 -2.10 -21.89
CA ARG A 216 -39.26 -1.27 -22.38
C ARG A 216 -39.68 -1.67 -23.79
N VAL A 217 -38.75 -1.79 -24.73
CA VAL A 217 -39.02 -2.21 -26.11
C VAL A 217 -39.66 -3.60 -26.13
N HIS A 218 -39.17 -4.52 -25.31
CA HIS A 218 -39.75 -5.85 -25.17
C HIS A 218 -41.22 -5.80 -24.71
N GLN A 219 -41.53 -4.98 -23.70
CA GLN A 219 -42.91 -4.77 -23.25
C GLN A 219 -43.81 -4.17 -24.34
N GLU A 220 -43.31 -3.19 -25.09
CA GLU A 220 -44.06 -2.58 -26.21
C GLU A 220 -44.33 -3.62 -27.33
N ILE A 221 -43.34 -4.47 -27.65
CA ILE A 221 -43.50 -5.58 -28.60
C ILE A 221 -44.55 -6.58 -28.11
N LEU A 222 -44.50 -6.99 -26.84
CA LEU A 222 -45.49 -7.90 -26.27
C LEU A 222 -46.90 -7.32 -26.31
N ALA A 223 -47.05 -6.02 -25.98
CA ALA A 223 -48.34 -5.34 -26.05
C ALA A 223 -48.88 -5.29 -27.49
N ALA A 224 -48.01 -5.00 -28.48
CA ALA A 224 -48.39 -5.00 -29.89
C ALA A 224 -48.84 -6.39 -30.37
N PHE A 225 -48.13 -7.46 -29.97
CA PHE A 225 -48.54 -8.83 -30.29
C PHE A 225 -49.86 -9.22 -29.63
N GLN A 226 -50.08 -8.83 -28.37
CA GLN A 226 -51.35 -9.05 -27.68
C GLN A 226 -52.51 -8.35 -28.39
N GLN A 227 -52.32 -7.11 -28.83
CA GLN A 227 -53.32 -6.39 -29.60
C GLN A 227 -53.60 -7.07 -30.95
N MET A 228 -52.56 -7.47 -31.68
CA MET A 228 -52.71 -8.20 -32.94
C MET A 228 -53.46 -9.52 -32.76
N GLN A 229 -53.16 -10.25 -31.67
CA GLN A 229 -53.87 -11.48 -31.34
C GLN A 229 -55.35 -11.21 -31.07
N GLN A 230 -55.69 -10.18 -30.29
CA GLN A 230 -57.07 -9.78 -30.01
C GLN A 230 -57.83 -9.38 -31.29
N ASP A 231 -57.18 -8.63 -32.19
CA ASP A 231 -57.77 -8.24 -33.47
C ASP A 231 -58.07 -9.47 -34.35
N LEU A 232 -57.15 -10.45 -34.39
CA LEU A 232 -57.35 -11.71 -35.10
C LEU A 232 -58.46 -12.56 -34.47
N GLU A 233 -58.50 -12.67 -33.15
CA GLU A 233 -59.57 -13.38 -32.44
C GLU A 233 -60.94 -12.74 -32.73
N PHE A 234 -61.02 -11.41 -32.74
CA PHE A 234 -62.24 -10.68 -33.09
C PHE A 234 -62.68 -10.93 -34.54
N GLU A 235 -61.75 -10.91 -35.51
CA GLU A 235 -62.07 -11.24 -36.89
C GLU A 235 -62.53 -12.69 -37.03
N ILE A 236 -61.86 -13.64 -36.37
CA ILE A 236 -62.26 -15.05 -36.35
C ILE A 236 -63.70 -15.18 -35.83
N ASP A 237 -64.04 -14.53 -34.73
CA ASP A 237 -65.39 -14.60 -34.17
C ASP A 237 -66.43 -13.93 -35.06
N ARG A 238 -66.09 -12.81 -35.70
CA ARG A 238 -66.95 -12.18 -36.72
C ARG A 238 -67.24 -13.16 -37.87
N TRP A 239 -66.21 -13.83 -38.39
CA TRP A 239 -66.36 -14.80 -39.48
C TRP A 239 -67.16 -16.03 -39.04
N LYS A 240 -66.98 -16.53 -37.82
CA LYS A 240 -67.80 -17.62 -37.27
C LYS A 240 -69.27 -17.23 -37.21
N ILE A 241 -69.59 -16.03 -36.70
CA ILE A 241 -70.97 -15.53 -36.63
C ILE A 241 -71.57 -15.42 -38.03
N LYS A 242 -70.84 -14.81 -38.97
CA LYS A 242 -71.27 -14.69 -40.37
C LYS A 242 -71.57 -16.06 -40.99
N TYR A 243 -70.63 -16.99 -40.88
CA TYR A 243 -70.79 -18.33 -41.46
C TYR A 243 -71.95 -19.10 -40.84
N ASN A 244 -72.14 -19.02 -39.52
CA ASN A 244 -73.30 -19.60 -38.86
C ASN A 244 -74.61 -18.99 -39.36
N ASN A 245 -74.68 -17.67 -39.51
CA ASN A 245 -75.86 -17.00 -40.06
C ASN A 245 -76.15 -17.47 -41.49
N ASP A 246 -75.14 -17.46 -42.36
CA ASP A 246 -75.24 -17.92 -43.75
C ASP A 246 -75.72 -19.38 -43.83
N LEU A 247 -75.19 -20.27 -42.97
CA LEU A 247 -75.66 -21.65 -42.85
C LEU A 247 -77.14 -21.71 -42.43
N THR A 248 -77.54 -20.94 -41.42
CA THR A 248 -78.95 -20.94 -40.97
C THR A 248 -79.90 -20.41 -42.04
N GLU A 249 -79.48 -19.43 -42.85
CA GLU A 249 -80.26 -18.92 -43.97
C GLU A 249 -80.37 -19.95 -45.09
N LEU A 250 -79.28 -20.64 -45.39
CA LEU A 250 -79.25 -21.69 -46.41
C LEU A 250 -80.10 -22.90 -45.99
N ASP A 251 -80.05 -23.30 -44.72
CA ASP A 251 -80.92 -24.35 -44.15
C ASP A 251 -82.39 -23.94 -44.19
N LYS A 252 -82.73 -22.69 -43.86
CA LYS A 252 -84.09 -22.17 -44.01
C LYS A 252 -84.56 -22.26 -45.47
N LYS A 253 -83.72 -21.88 -46.42
CA LYS A 253 -84.04 -21.95 -47.86
C LYS A 253 -84.22 -23.40 -48.32
N ILE A 254 -83.37 -24.33 -47.88
CA ILE A 254 -83.52 -25.76 -48.15
C ILE A 254 -84.86 -26.26 -47.61
N ASN A 255 -85.22 -25.90 -46.38
CA ASN A 255 -86.47 -26.34 -45.79
C ASN A 255 -87.70 -25.77 -46.51
N GLN A 256 -87.66 -24.49 -46.92
CA GLN A 256 -88.69 -23.89 -47.76
C GLN A 256 -88.85 -24.62 -49.09
N LEU A 257 -87.74 -24.88 -49.80
CA LEU A 257 -87.78 -25.61 -51.07
C LEU A 257 -88.29 -27.04 -50.92
N LYS A 258 -87.93 -27.74 -49.83
CA LYS A 258 -88.49 -29.06 -49.52
C LYS A 258 -90.00 -29.01 -49.27
N GLU A 259 -90.48 -27.98 -48.56
CA GLU A 259 -91.92 -27.79 -48.34
C GLU A 259 -92.66 -27.48 -49.65
N GLU A 260 -92.10 -26.62 -50.50
CA GLU A 260 -92.63 -26.32 -51.83
C GLU A 260 -92.66 -27.56 -52.73
N GLN A 261 -91.58 -28.35 -52.72
CA GLN A 261 -91.51 -29.63 -53.42
C GLN A 261 -92.62 -30.56 -52.94
N GLY A 262 -92.78 -30.74 -51.62
CA GLY A 262 -93.83 -31.58 -51.05
C GLY A 262 -95.23 -31.12 -51.45
N LYS A 263 -95.49 -29.80 -51.41
CA LYS A 263 -96.76 -29.22 -51.91
C LYS A 263 -97.00 -29.51 -53.39
N GLN A 264 -95.96 -29.43 -54.21
CA GLN A 264 -96.05 -29.69 -55.65
C GLN A 264 -96.26 -31.18 -55.96
N GLU A 265 -95.61 -32.07 -55.21
CA GLU A 265 -95.81 -33.52 -55.29
C GLU A 265 -97.26 -33.89 -54.90
N ASP A 266 -97.80 -33.30 -53.82
CA ASP A 266 -99.19 -33.48 -53.41
C ASP A 266 -100.19 -32.99 -54.47
N LYS A 267 -99.95 -31.80 -55.05
CA LYS A 267 -100.77 -31.29 -56.17
C LYS A 267 -100.74 -32.25 -57.36
N THR A 268 -99.56 -32.75 -57.71
CA THR A 268 -99.37 -33.70 -58.81
C THR A 268 -100.08 -35.02 -58.53
N ARG A 269 -100.01 -35.53 -57.28
CA ARG A 269 -100.73 -36.73 -56.85
C ARG A 269 -102.24 -36.57 -57.00
N LYS A 270 -102.81 -35.48 -56.47
CA LYS A 270 -104.25 -35.16 -56.61
C LYS A 270 -104.67 -35.05 -58.07
N LEU A 271 -103.86 -34.39 -58.90
CA LEU A 271 -104.15 -34.23 -60.31
C LEU A 271 -104.16 -35.58 -61.05
N LYS A 272 -103.17 -36.46 -60.78
CA LYS A 272 -103.13 -37.83 -61.32
C LYS A 272 -104.37 -38.64 -60.91
N GLU A 273 -104.82 -38.51 -59.66
CA GLU A 273 -106.02 -39.18 -59.16
C GLU A 273 -107.28 -38.68 -59.90
N VAL A 274 -107.43 -37.36 -60.06
CA VAL A 274 -108.53 -36.76 -60.83
C VAL A 274 -108.53 -37.23 -62.28
N TYR A 275 -107.37 -37.26 -62.93
CA TYR A 275 -107.24 -37.79 -64.30
C TYR A 275 -107.64 -39.26 -64.38
N SER A 276 -107.17 -40.10 -63.45
CA SER A 276 -107.55 -41.52 -63.38
C SER A 276 -109.06 -41.70 -63.21
N ASN A 277 -109.69 -40.92 -62.33
CA ASN A 277 -111.14 -40.97 -62.11
C ASN A 277 -111.92 -40.50 -63.35
N ARG A 278 -111.50 -39.41 -64.00
CA ARG A 278 -112.11 -38.94 -65.26
C ARG A 278 -111.93 -39.96 -66.39
N GLN A 279 -110.76 -40.59 -66.49
CA GLN A 279 -110.50 -41.61 -67.49
C GLN A 279 -111.45 -42.80 -67.32
N LYS A 280 -111.64 -43.30 -66.08
CA LYS A 280 -112.65 -44.33 -65.76
C LYS A 280 -114.07 -43.91 -66.13
N GLN A 281 -114.44 -42.65 -65.93
CA GLN A 281 -115.75 -42.13 -66.34
C GLN A 281 -115.91 -42.11 -67.87
N ILE A 282 -114.88 -41.66 -68.60
CA ILE A 282 -114.87 -41.67 -70.07
C ILE A 282 -114.99 -43.09 -70.60
N ASP A 283 -114.21 -44.03 -70.05
CA ASP A 283 -114.21 -45.41 -70.51
C ASP A 283 -115.55 -46.09 -70.21
N SER A 284 -116.13 -45.89 -69.02
CA SER A 284 -117.49 -46.40 -68.73
C SER A 284 -118.57 -45.76 -69.62
N PHE A 285 -118.44 -44.47 -69.99
CA PHE A 285 -119.35 -43.83 -70.94
C PHE A 285 -119.17 -44.36 -72.37
N LYS A 286 -117.93 -44.65 -72.80
CA LYS A 286 -117.66 -45.31 -74.09
C LYS A 286 -118.27 -46.70 -74.13
N GLU A 287 -118.08 -47.51 -73.08
CA GLU A 287 -118.71 -48.82 -72.95
C GLU A 287 -120.24 -48.72 -72.99
N TYR A 288 -120.83 -47.75 -72.29
CA TYR A 288 -122.26 -47.49 -72.35
C TYR A 288 -122.72 -47.12 -73.76
N LYS A 289 -121.98 -46.26 -74.49
CA LYS A 289 -122.29 -45.88 -75.88
C LYS A 289 -122.19 -47.07 -76.83
N ILE A 290 -121.18 -47.92 -76.69
CA ILE A 290 -121.03 -49.15 -77.47
C ILE A 290 -122.25 -50.05 -77.25
N LYS A 291 -122.61 -50.33 -75.98
CA LYS A 291 -123.80 -51.13 -75.64
C LYS A 291 -125.10 -50.54 -76.21
N GLN A 292 -125.25 -49.21 -76.16
CA GLN A 292 -126.41 -48.53 -76.76
C GLN A 292 -126.45 -48.68 -78.29
N GLN A 293 -125.29 -48.63 -78.95
CA GLN A 293 -125.20 -48.80 -80.40
C GLN A 293 -125.47 -50.24 -80.81
N GLU A 294 -124.98 -51.22 -80.06
CA GLU A 294 -125.32 -52.64 -80.22
C GLU A 294 -126.82 -52.89 -80.05
N MET A 295 -127.44 -52.32 -79.00
CA MET A 295 -128.90 -52.43 -78.79
C MET A 295 -129.69 -51.79 -79.92
N LYS A 296 -129.26 -50.63 -80.43
CA LYS A 296 -129.90 -49.99 -81.61
C LYS A 296 -129.77 -50.87 -82.85
N LEU A 297 -128.59 -51.45 -83.08
CA LEU A 297 -128.33 -52.31 -84.22
C LEU A 297 -129.15 -53.61 -84.15
N ASP A 298 -129.27 -54.23 -82.97
CA ASP A 298 -130.17 -55.36 -82.72
C ASP A 298 -131.64 -54.98 -82.95
N MET A 299 -132.10 -53.84 -82.44
CA MET A 299 -133.46 -53.33 -82.72
C MET A 299 -133.70 -53.09 -84.21
N GLU A 300 -132.74 -52.51 -84.93
CA GLU A 300 -132.83 -52.33 -86.38
C GLU A 300 -132.88 -53.67 -87.12
N GLN A 301 -132.05 -54.64 -86.74
CA GLN A 301 -132.07 -55.98 -87.32
C GLN A 301 -133.42 -56.67 -87.07
N ARG A 302 -133.96 -56.57 -85.85
CA ARG A 302 -135.30 -57.07 -85.52
C ARG A 302 -136.39 -56.36 -86.32
N SER A 303 -136.32 -55.05 -86.45
CA SER A 303 -137.26 -54.26 -87.27
C SER A 303 -137.20 -54.67 -88.75
N LYS A 304 -135.99 -54.84 -89.32
CA LYS A 304 -135.78 -55.35 -90.68
C LYS A 304 -136.31 -56.78 -90.84
N ALA A 305 -136.11 -57.65 -89.85
CA ALA A 305 -136.65 -59.01 -89.84
C ALA A 305 -138.19 -59.01 -89.79
N VAL A 306 -138.80 -58.22 -88.91
CA VAL A 306 -140.25 -57.98 -88.86
C VAL A 306 -140.76 -57.46 -90.20
N THR A 307 -140.06 -56.51 -90.82
CA THR A 307 -140.43 -55.96 -92.14
C THR A 307 -140.35 -57.02 -93.23
N LYS A 308 -139.32 -57.88 -93.23
CA LYS A 308 -139.22 -59.02 -94.16
C LYS A 308 -140.34 -60.04 -93.94
N ILE A 309 -140.68 -60.36 -92.69
CA ILE A 309 -141.81 -61.24 -92.36
C ILE A 309 -143.13 -60.62 -92.83
N GLN A 310 -143.35 -59.32 -92.59
CA GLN A 310 -144.53 -58.60 -93.06
C GLN A 310 -144.62 -58.57 -94.59
N ALA A 311 -143.50 -58.36 -95.28
CA ALA A 311 -143.43 -58.38 -96.75
C ALA A 311 -143.68 -59.78 -97.31
N TRP A 312 -143.08 -60.82 -96.71
CA TRP A 312 -143.33 -62.22 -97.06
C TRP A 312 -144.81 -62.60 -96.86
N TRP A 313 -145.41 -62.18 -95.74
CA TRP A 313 -146.83 -62.42 -95.48
C TRP A 313 -147.75 -61.69 -96.47
N ARG A 314 -147.45 -60.43 -96.79
CA ARG A 314 -148.17 -59.66 -97.83
C ARG A 314 -148.04 -60.31 -99.22
N GLY A 315 -146.86 -60.79 -99.59
CA GLY A 315 -146.65 -61.53 -100.85
C GLY A 315 -147.40 -62.87 -100.90
N THR A 316 -147.41 -63.59 -99.78
CA THR A 316 -148.13 -64.86 -99.64
C THR A 316 -149.66 -64.67 -99.73
N MET A 317 -150.18 -63.58 -99.14
CA MET A 317 -151.59 -63.19 -99.25
C MET A 317 -152.02 -62.96 -100.71
N VAL A 318 -151.15 -62.34 -101.52
CA VAL A 318 -151.40 -62.07 -102.95
C VAL A 318 -151.33 -63.36 -103.78
N LEU A 319 -150.31 -64.20 -103.57
CA LEU A 319 -150.09 -65.43 -104.35
C LEU A 319 -151.11 -66.55 -104.06
N LYS A 320 -151.56 -66.68 -102.81
CA LYS A 320 -152.60 -67.67 -102.43
C LYS A 320 -154.04 -67.15 -102.61
N GLY A 321 -154.22 -65.91 -103.06
CA GLY A 321 -155.54 -65.37 -103.39
C GLY A 321 -156.47 -65.18 -102.19
N PHE A 322 -155.91 -64.91 -101.00
CA PHE A 322 -156.71 -64.62 -99.81
C PHE A 322 -157.16 -63.14 -99.80
N GLY A 323 -158.44 -62.89 -99.50
CA GLY A 323 -159.02 -61.55 -99.41
C GLY A 323 -159.46 -60.96 -100.76
N LYS A 324 -159.31 -59.64 -100.91
CA LYS A 324 -159.92 -58.81 -101.98
C LYS A 324 -159.43 -59.10 -103.42
N PHE A 325 -158.60 -60.12 -103.64
CA PHE A 325 -157.95 -60.44 -104.93
C PHE A 325 -158.57 -61.66 -105.68
N ARG A 326 -159.74 -62.16 -105.26
CA ARG A 326 -160.45 -63.30 -105.88
C ARG A 326 -161.43 -62.85 -106.99
N LYS A 327 -161.28 -63.33 -108.24
CA LYS A 327 -162.14 -63.00 -109.41
C LYS A 327 -163.48 -63.77 -109.42
N LYS A 328 -164.60 -63.10 -109.76
CA LYS A 328 -165.98 -63.63 -109.94
C LYS A 328 -166.39 -63.70 -111.43
N LYS A 329 -167.30 -64.60 -111.81
CA LYS A 329 -167.93 -64.70 -113.15
C LYS A 329 -169.41 -65.11 -113.05
N ASP A 330 -170.31 -64.46 -113.80
CA ASP A 330 -171.74 -64.83 -113.96
C ASP A 330 -172.25 -64.52 -115.40
N LYS A 331 -172.89 -65.56 -116.05
CA LYS A 331 -174.04 -65.63 -117.01
C LYS A 331 -174.11 -64.81 -118.35
N LYS A 332 -174.67 -65.23 -119.51
CA LYS A 332 -175.37 -66.45 -120.06
C LYS A 332 -175.58 -66.29 -121.62
N GLY A 333 -175.42 -67.35 -122.45
CA GLY A 333 -175.75 -67.38 -123.91
C GLY A 333 -175.86 -68.83 -124.43
N LYS A 334 -176.85 -69.17 -125.29
CA LYS A 334 -177.70 -70.39 -125.15
C LYS A 334 -177.58 -71.42 -126.30
N LYS A 335 -178.10 -72.64 -126.04
CA LYS A 335 -178.89 -73.48 -126.98
C LYS A 335 -179.04 -72.85 -128.37
N ARG A 336 -178.12 -73.22 -129.24
CA ARG A 336 -178.22 -73.80 -130.60
C ARG A 336 -177.06 -74.82 -130.64
N VAL A 337 -177.15 -76.07 -131.09
CA VAL A 337 -177.96 -76.67 -132.16
C VAL A 337 -177.81 -75.91 -133.47
N LEU A 338 -176.91 -76.29 -134.39
CA LEU A 338 -175.70 -77.12 -134.27
C LEU A 338 -174.90 -76.91 -135.57
N ASN A 339 -173.60 -76.68 -135.45
CA ASN A 339 -172.60 -77.71 -135.71
C ASN A 339 -171.51 -77.58 -134.66
#